data_AF-A0A8T2JHN1-F1
#
_entry.id   AF-A0A8T2JHN1-F1
#
_cell.length_a   1.000
_cell.length_b   1.000
_cell.length_c   1.000
_cell.angle_alpha   90.00
_cell.angle_beta   90.00
_cell.angle_gamma   90.00
#
_symmetry.space_group_name_H-M   'P 1'
#
loop_
_entity.id
_entity.type
_entity.pdbx_description
1 polymer ?
#
loop_
_entity_poly.entity_id
_entity_poly.type
_entity_poly.pdbx_seq_one_letter_code
_entity_poly.pdbx_strand_id
1 'polypeptide(L)'
;MIRFRRRTCITLSICIFLVCFIMMGLKMLRPENAAFGNPFGLGLLPGFQQASDSEQISNSKSQKSHTEDNVLIPTKSLSDSNVIVSQLNMETFTTLNYDFHIFYYSWYGNPDFDGKYIHWNHPLLKHWDAKIANNFPEGRHSPPDDIAANFYPELGPYSSRDPSIIDEHMKQIGSASIGVVALSWYPPGMADDNGEPTEKIVPTILEKAHKYGLKVTFHIEPYKNRDDVSLYKNIIYIIDTYGNHPAFYRYKASNGRTLPFFYIYDSYITPPETWANLLTSSGSHSIRNTPYDGIFVALLVEEKHKRDVVKGGFDGFYTYFATNGFSYGSSHNHWASLKDFSDTSNLIFIPSVGPGYIDTSIRPWNFQNTRNRINGKYYETAMNAAVFVRPRIISITSFNEWHEGTQIEAAVPKKNSLIKYEDYLPHKPNIYLELTKKWSKKFIEEKEQWLV
;
A
#
# COMPACT_ATOMS: atom_id res chain seq x y z
N MET A 1 33.19 -53.56 -28.33
CA MET A 1 32.02 -53.04 -27.59
C MET A 1 32.18 -52.87 -26.08
N ILE A 2 33.14 -53.54 -25.41
CA ILE A 2 33.27 -53.49 -23.93
C ILE A 2 33.95 -52.20 -23.40
N ARG A 3 34.87 -51.59 -24.16
CA ARG A 3 35.57 -50.35 -23.75
C ARG A 3 34.70 -49.08 -23.79
N PHE A 4 33.67 -49.04 -24.66
CA PHE A 4 32.78 -47.88 -24.78
C PHE A 4 31.80 -47.81 -23.61
N ARG A 5 31.19 -48.95 -23.24
CA ARG A 5 30.29 -49.06 -22.07
C ARG A 5 30.97 -48.70 -20.74
N ARG A 6 32.27 -48.99 -20.61
CA ARG A 6 33.04 -48.70 -19.39
C ARG A 6 33.31 -47.20 -19.21
N ARG A 7 33.57 -46.46 -20.31
CA ARG A 7 33.74 -45.00 -20.25
C ARG A 7 32.43 -44.28 -19.94
N THR A 8 31.32 -44.70 -20.56
CA THR A 8 30.00 -44.13 -20.27
C THR A 8 29.55 -44.37 -18.83
N CYS A 9 29.82 -45.56 -18.26
CA CYS A 9 29.51 -45.85 -16.85
C CYS A 9 30.36 -45.01 -15.87
N ILE A 10 31.63 -44.74 -16.20
CA ILE A 10 32.51 -43.91 -15.38
C ILE A 10 32.05 -42.45 -15.41
N THR A 11 31.71 -41.92 -16.59
CA THR A 11 31.19 -40.55 -16.72
C THR A 11 29.83 -40.39 -16.01
N LEU A 12 28.95 -41.39 -16.11
CA LEU A 12 27.67 -41.38 -15.41
C LEU A 12 27.86 -41.43 -13.89
N SER A 13 28.82 -42.24 -13.40
CA SER A 13 29.14 -42.33 -11.96
C SER A 13 29.70 -41.01 -11.43
N ILE A 14 30.57 -40.33 -12.21
CA ILE A 14 31.12 -39.02 -11.84
C ILE A 14 30.02 -37.95 -11.81
N CYS A 15 29.09 -37.94 -12.78
CA CYS A 15 27.94 -37.03 -12.75
C CYS A 15 27.03 -37.28 -11.55
N ILE A 16 26.75 -38.54 -11.21
CA ILE A 16 25.94 -38.88 -10.03
C ILE A 16 26.64 -38.42 -8.75
N PHE A 17 27.95 -38.65 -8.62
CA PHE A 17 28.71 -38.17 -7.47
C PHE A 17 28.72 -36.65 -7.36
N LEU A 18 28.88 -35.93 -8.48
CA LEU A 18 28.84 -34.47 -8.50
C LEU A 18 27.46 -33.94 -8.07
N VAL A 19 26.38 -34.55 -8.56
CA VAL A 19 25.00 -34.21 -8.16
C VAL A 19 24.77 -34.51 -6.68
N CYS A 20 25.24 -35.65 -6.16
CA CYS A 20 25.15 -35.97 -4.73
C CYS A 20 25.95 -34.99 -3.86
N PHE A 21 27.13 -34.55 -4.31
CA PHE A 21 27.95 -33.56 -3.60
C PHE A 21 27.29 -32.18 -3.58
N ILE A 22 26.71 -31.76 -4.71
CA ILE A 22 25.95 -30.50 -4.81
C ILE A 22 24.70 -30.59 -3.92
N MET A 23 23.99 -31.72 -3.90
CA MET A 23 22.83 -31.93 -3.02
C MET A 23 23.21 -31.93 -1.54
N MET A 24 24.35 -32.52 -1.14
CA MET A 24 24.85 -32.44 0.24
C MET A 24 25.25 -31.01 0.64
N GLY A 25 25.91 -30.28 -0.27
CA GLY A 25 26.24 -28.86 -0.05
C GLY A 25 25.01 -27.97 0.10
N LEU A 26 23.99 -28.17 -0.75
CA LEU A 26 22.71 -27.47 -0.66
C LEU A 26 21.91 -27.86 0.60
N LYS A 27 22.08 -29.09 1.11
CA LYS A 27 21.46 -29.56 2.35
C LYS A 27 22.12 -28.96 3.60
N MET A 28 23.42 -28.65 3.55
CA MET A 28 24.14 -27.96 4.64
C MET A 28 23.85 -26.45 4.70
N LEU A 29 23.28 -25.88 3.63
CA LEU A 29 22.91 -24.46 3.53
C LEU A 29 21.44 -24.18 3.94
N ARG A 30 20.72 -25.19 4.46
CA ARG A 30 19.31 -25.06 4.86
C ARG A 30 19.19 -25.00 6.38
N PRO A 31 18.42 -24.06 6.97
CA PRO A 31 18.09 -24.11 8.39
C PRO A 31 17.26 -25.37 8.68
N GLU A 32 17.54 -26.04 9.80
CA GLU A 32 16.73 -27.14 10.31
C GLU A 32 15.32 -26.62 10.63
N ASN A 33 14.38 -26.80 9.69
CA ASN A 33 12.93 -27.05 9.87
C ASN A 33 12.10 -26.70 8.61
N ALA A 34 12.45 -27.26 7.46
CA ALA A 34 11.59 -27.24 6.28
C ALA A 34 11.34 -28.67 5.79
N ALA A 35 10.26 -29.29 6.28
CA ALA A 35 9.74 -30.53 5.75
C ALA A 35 8.81 -30.23 4.57
N PHE A 36 9.07 -30.81 3.39
CA PHE A 36 8.01 -31.13 2.44
C PHE A 36 8.36 -32.38 1.62
N GLY A 37 7.37 -33.28 1.60
CA GLY A 37 6.87 -34.08 0.47
C GLY A 37 7.87 -34.72 -0.49
N ASN A 38 7.89 -36.05 -0.49
CA ASN A 38 8.61 -36.88 -1.47
C ASN A 38 8.16 -36.58 -2.92
N PRO A 39 9.06 -36.64 -3.91
CA PRO A 39 8.76 -36.39 -5.32
C PRO A 39 8.19 -37.67 -5.96
N PHE A 40 7.55 -37.52 -7.12
CA PHE A 40 6.79 -38.54 -7.88
C PHE A 40 5.30 -38.67 -7.50
N GLY A 41 4.49 -37.83 -8.14
CA GLY A 41 3.05 -38.00 -8.32
C GLY A 41 2.68 -37.73 -9.78
N LEU A 42 2.92 -38.72 -10.63
CA LEU A 42 2.36 -38.82 -11.97
C LEU A 42 0.83 -38.83 -11.88
N GLY A 43 0.19 -37.88 -12.56
CA GLY A 43 -1.27 -37.77 -12.67
C GLY A 43 -1.66 -36.73 -13.70
N LEU A 44 -1.25 -36.95 -14.95
CA LEU A 44 -1.62 -36.14 -16.11
C LEU A 44 -2.64 -36.91 -16.97
N LEU A 45 -3.65 -36.16 -17.44
CA LEU A 45 -4.62 -36.40 -18.55
C LEU A 45 -5.97 -37.04 -18.19
N PRO A 46 -7.08 -36.71 -18.90
CA PRO A 46 -7.22 -36.23 -20.31
C PRO A 46 -7.98 -34.89 -20.44
N GLY A 47 -8.10 -34.18 -21.58
CA GLY A 47 -7.93 -34.49 -23.00
C GLY A 47 -9.22 -34.12 -23.76
N PHE A 48 -9.14 -33.08 -24.61
CA PHE A 48 -9.95 -32.75 -25.80
C PHE A 48 -11.49 -32.76 -25.77
N GLN A 49 -12.10 -31.62 -26.17
CA GLN A 49 -12.96 -31.59 -27.37
C GLN A 49 -13.19 -30.18 -27.93
N GLN A 50 -13.27 -30.15 -29.26
CA GLN A 50 -13.33 -29.06 -30.22
C GLN A 50 -14.63 -29.23 -31.03
N ALA A 51 -15.30 -28.13 -31.41
CA ALA A 51 -16.25 -27.97 -32.54
C ALA A 51 -17.07 -26.69 -32.32
N SER A 52 -16.94 -25.61 -33.13
CA SER A 52 -17.65 -25.32 -34.42
C SER A 52 -19.17 -25.12 -34.20
N ASP A 53 -19.93 -24.19 -34.77
CA ASP A 53 -19.84 -23.29 -35.93
C ASP A 53 -21.13 -22.41 -35.89
N SER A 54 -21.09 -21.11 -36.22
CA SER A 54 -21.75 -20.49 -37.41
C SER A 54 -23.13 -19.82 -37.22
N GLU A 55 -23.35 -18.80 -38.07
CA GLU A 55 -24.59 -18.09 -38.47
C GLU A 55 -25.11 -16.94 -37.58
N GLN A 56 -25.70 -15.85 -38.07
CA GLN A 56 -25.68 -15.06 -39.31
C GLN A 56 -26.54 -13.80 -39.02
N ILE A 57 -26.06 -12.62 -39.45
CA ILE A 57 -26.81 -11.50 -40.08
C ILE A 57 -28.23 -11.13 -39.58
N SER A 58 -28.42 -9.87 -39.14
CA SER A 58 -29.32 -8.92 -39.85
C SER A 58 -29.24 -7.47 -39.35
N ASN A 59 -29.15 -6.58 -40.33
CA ASN A 59 -29.33 -5.13 -40.26
C ASN A 59 -30.80 -4.77 -40.02
N SER A 60 -31.07 -3.66 -39.32
CA SER A 60 -32.02 -2.65 -39.85
C SER A 60 -31.75 -1.25 -39.28
N LYS A 61 -31.77 -0.28 -40.20
CA LYS A 61 -31.78 1.17 -40.00
C LYS A 61 -33.22 1.68 -40.13
N SER A 62 -33.57 2.73 -39.38
CA SER A 62 -34.49 3.83 -39.79
C SER A 62 -34.27 5.00 -38.81
N GLN A 63 -33.70 6.17 -39.19
CA GLN A 63 -34.30 7.35 -39.85
C GLN A 63 -35.65 7.80 -39.25
N LYS A 64 -35.73 8.92 -38.50
CA LYS A 64 -35.69 10.38 -38.83
C LYS A 64 -37.10 10.99 -39.10
N SER A 65 -37.47 12.03 -38.34
CA SER A 65 -38.12 13.31 -38.76
C SER A 65 -38.63 14.08 -37.52
N HIS A 66 -38.13 15.31 -37.25
CA HIS A 66 -38.66 16.67 -37.61
C HIS A 66 -39.96 17.03 -36.88
N THR A 67 -40.07 18.12 -36.12
CA THR A 67 -40.17 19.57 -36.50
C THR A 67 -39.90 20.49 -35.28
N GLU A 68 -39.12 21.58 -35.38
CA GLU A 68 -39.49 23.02 -35.60
C GLU A 68 -40.55 23.57 -34.62
N ASP A 69 -40.56 24.79 -34.08
CA ASP A 69 -39.70 25.98 -33.99
C ASP A 69 -40.43 26.91 -32.99
N ASN A 70 -39.74 27.80 -32.27
CA ASN A 70 -40.19 29.20 -32.05
C ASN A 70 -39.23 29.99 -31.13
N VAL A 71 -38.76 31.10 -31.69
CA VAL A 71 -37.93 32.14 -31.07
C VAL A 71 -38.83 33.32 -30.68
N LEU A 72 -38.68 33.83 -29.45
CA LEU A 72 -39.06 35.20 -29.05
C LEU A 72 -38.25 35.62 -27.79
N ILE A 73 -37.41 36.66 -27.93
CA ILE A 73 -36.69 37.41 -26.87
C ILE A 73 -36.87 38.90 -27.29
N PRO A 74 -37.16 39.89 -26.40
CA PRO A 74 -36.29 40.22 -25.27
C PRO A 74 -36.91 40.83 -24.01
N THR A 75 -36.37 40.47 -22.84
CA THR A 75 -36.18 41.42 -21.74
C THR A 75 -34.81 41.19 -21.08
N LYS A 76 -34.01 42.26 -21.03
CA LYS A 76 -32.71 42.32 -20.35
C LYS A 76 -32.93 42.33 -18.84
N SER A 77 -32.29 41.43 -18.12
CA SER A 77 -31.94 41.61 -16.71
C SER A 77 -30.51 41.15 -16.47
N LEU A 78 -29.73 42.01 -15.82
CA LEU A 78 -28.32 41.82 -15.48
C LEU A 78 -28.13 40.64 -14.51
N SER A 79 -27.43 39.57 -14.91
CA SER A 79 -26.71 38.68 -13.97
C SER A 79 -25.86 37.58 -14.65
N ASP A 80 -25.10 37.85 -15.71
CA ASP A 80 -24.32 36.79 -16.39
C ASP A 80 -22.81 36.81 -16.13
N SER A 81 -22.34 37.60 -15.15
CA SER A 81 -20.91 37.65 -14.80
C SER A 81 -20.49 36.62 -13.73
N ASN A 82 -21.45 36.02 -13.00
CA ASN A 82 -21.14 35.06 -11.92
C ASN A 82 -21.30 33.59 -12.31
N VAL A 83 -22.00 33.28 -13.42
CA VAL A 83 -22.17 31.90 -13.89
C VAL A 83 -20.92 31.41 -14.63
N ILE A 84 -20.26 32.28 -15.40
CA ILE A 84 -19.06 31.93 -16.16
C ILE A 84 -17.85 31.65 -15.23
N VAL A 85 -17.76 32.31 -14.07
CA VAL A 85 -16.73 32.03 -13.04
C VAL A 85 -16.94 30.67 -12.36
N SER A 86 -18.18 30.17 -12.31
CA SER A 86 -18.48 28.85 -11.72
C SER A 86 -18.21 27.68 -12.67
N GLN A 87 -18.31 27.89 -13.98
CA GLN A 87 -18.03 26.87 -14.99
C GLN A 87 -16.54 26.79 -15.37
N LEU A 88 -15.79 27.89 -15.23
CA LEU A 88 -14.34 27.91 -15.44
C LEU A 88 -13.53 27.32 -14.28
N ASN A 89 -14.17 26.98 -13.14
CA ASN A 89 -13.53 26.34 -11.99
C ASN A 89 -13.96 24.87 -11.77
N MET A 90 -14.71 24.28 -12.69
CA MET A 90 -15.06 22.84 -12.69
C MET A 90 -14.24 22.01 -13.69
N GLU A 91 -13.16 22.55 -14.23
CA GLU A 91 -12.16 21.73 -14.90
C GLU A 91 -11.11 21.28 -13.88
N THR A 92 -11.06 19.96 -13.66
CA THR A 92 -9.97 19.14 -13.07
C THR A 92 -10.07 18.64 -11.62
N PHE A 93 -11.25 18.52 -11.00
CA PHE A 93 -11.39 17.50 -9.95
C PHE A 93 -11.66 16.14 -10.60
N THR A 94 -10.61 15.35 -10.73
CA THR A 94 -10.71 13.93 -11.03
C THR A 94 -11.64 13.24 -10.05
N THR A 95 -12.56 12.40 -10.55
CA THR A 95 -13.37 11.53 -9.67
C THR A 95 -12.45 10.74 -8.75
N LEU A 96 -12.60 10.93 -7.44
CA LEU A 96 -11.84 10.23 -6.43
C LEU A 96 -12.29 8.77 -6.36
N ASN A 97 -11.34 7.86 -6.18
CA ASN A 97 -11.63 6.45 -5.97
C ASN A 97 -11.46 6.10 -4.49
N TYR A 98 -12.57 5.95 -3.77
CA TYR A 98 -12.57 5.61 -2.34
C TYR A 98 -12.21 4.15 -2.04
N ASP A 99 -11.98 3.33 -3.08
CA ASP A 99 -11.41 1.99 -2.94
C ASP A 99 -9.88 2.01 -3.06
N PHE A 100 -9.27 3.17 -3.35
CA PHE A 100 -7.82 3.36 -3.30
C PHE A 100 -7.47 4.06 -1.99
N HIS A 101 -6.69 3.35 -1.17
CA HIS A 101 -6.16 3.85 0.09
C HIS A 101 -4.66 4.09 -0.08
N ILE A 102 -4.11 5.14 0.54
CA ILE A 102 -2.67 5.42 0.48
C ILE A 102 -2.09 5.65 1.87
N PHE A 103 -1.01 4.95 2.19
CA PHE A 103 -0.29 5.14 3.45
C PHE A 103 0.43 6.49 3.46
N TYR A 104 0.21 7.27 4.52
CA TYR A 104 0.66 8.65 4.64
C TYR A 104 1.30 8.90 6.01
N TYR A 105 2.44 9.58 6.01
CA TYR A 105 3.27 9.81 7.19
C TYR A 105 3.33 11.31 7.49
N SER A 106 3.09 11.66 8.75
CA SER A 106 3.01 13.05 9.24
C SER A 106 4.14 13.41 10.21
N TRP A 107 5.27 12.72 10.09
CA TRP A 107 6.35 12.75 11.08
C TRP A 107 7.55 13.66 10.70
N TYR A 108 7.53 14.23 9.50
CA TYR A 108 8.64 15.06 9.01
C TYR A 108 8.62 16.43 9.67
N GLY A 109 9.77 16.95 10.08
CA GLY A 109 9.88 18.27 10.70
C GLY A 109 11.11 19.05 10.22
N ASN A 110 11.04 20.38 10.29
CA ASN A 110 12.13 21.28 9.89
C ASN A 110 12.35 22.43 10.91
N PRO A 111 13.48 23.15 10.85
CA PRO A 111 13.79 24.21 11.82
C PRO A 111 12.72 25.32 11.93
N ASP A 112 12.06 25.66 10.83
CA ASP A 112 11.14 26.79 10.78
C ASP A 112 9.82 26.52 11.52
N PHE A 113 9.31 25.28 11.46
CA PHE A 113 8.04 24.89 12.08
C PHE A 113 8.22 24.06 13.36
N ASP A 114 9.32 23.32 13.48
CA ASP A 114 9.55 22.33 14.53
C ASP A 114 10.78 22.66 15.39
N GLY A 115 11.54 23.71 15.05
CA GLY A 115 12.76 24.12 15.74
C GLY A 115 13.99 23.24 15.46
N LYS A 116 13.80 22.10 14.78
CA LYS A 116 14.85 21.18 14.33
C LYS A 116 14.34 20.30 13.19
N TYR A 117 15.26 19.65 12.49
CA TYR A 117 14.87 18.54 11.61
C TYR A 117 14.39 17.33 12.42
N ILE A 118 13.33 16.69 11.94
CA ILE A 118 12.77 15.44 12.47
C ILE A 118 12.54 14.51 11.26
N HIS A 119 12.88 13.23 11.39
CA HIS A 119 12.93 12.23 10.32
C HIS A 119 13.92 12.52 9.19
N TRP A 120 14.01 13.74 8.64
CA TRP A 120 14.98 14.08 7.60
C TRP A 120 16.43 13.86 8.04
N ASN A 121 16.71 14.07 9.32
CA ASN A 121 17.99 13.81 9.97
C ASN A 121 18.01 12.43 10.65
N HIS A 122 17.42 11.39 10.06
CA HIS A 122 17.41 10.04 10.65
C HIS A 122 18.84 9.51 10.86
N PRO A 123 19.11 8.69 11.89
CA PRO A 123 20.37 7.98 12.02
C PRO A 123 20.48 6.81 11.03
N LEU A 124 21.70 6.39 10.70
CA LEU A 124 21.90 5.10 10.05
C LEU A 124 21.66 3.98 11.07
N LEU A 125 20.80 3.03 10.73
CA LEU A 125 20.42 1.92 11.59
C LEU A 125 21.48 0.82 11.56
N LYS A 126 21.92 0.42 12.76
CA LYS A 126 22.87 -0.68 12.92
C LYS A 126 22.18 -2.01 12.59
N HIS A 127 22.91 -2.87 11.89
CA HIS A 127 22.49 -4.26 11.73
C HIS A 127 22.50 -4.96 13.11
N TRP A 128 21.55 -5.87 13.36
CA TRP A 128 21.45 -6.56 14.65
C TRP A 128 22.64 -7.49 14.95
N ASP A 129 23.23 -8.09 13.90
CA ASP A 129 24.53 -8.78 13.99
C ASP A 129 25.68 -7.75 13.98
N ALA A 130 26.38 -7.64 15.10
CA ALA A 130 27.52 -6.75 15.30
C ALA A 130 28.66 -6.95 14.28
N LYS A 131 28.87 -8.19 13.79
CA LYS A 131 29.91 -8.46 12.79
C LYS A 131 29.58 -7.86 11.43
N ILE A 132 28.28 -7.84 11.09
CA ILE A 132 27.79 -7.20 9.87
C ILE A 132 27.77 -5.70 10.05
N ALA A 133 27.33 -5.21 11.22
CA ALA A 133 27.25 -3.78 11.53
C ALA A 133 28.59 -3.04 11.34
N ASN A 134 29.71 -3.67 11.73
CA ASN A 134 31.05 -3.09 11.59
C ASN A 134 31.48 -2.81 10.13
N ASN A 135 30.77 -3.36 9.14
CA ASN A 135 31.05 -3.14 7.72
C ASN A 135 30.26 -1.96 7.12
N PHE A 136 29.39 -1.32 7.90
CA PHE A 136 28.51 -0.26 7.42
C PHE A 136 28.77 1.07 8.15
N PRO A 137 28.53 2.21 7.49
CA PRO A 137 28.72 3.51 8.10
C PRO A 137 27.75 3.74 9.26
N GLU A 138 28.21 4.51 10.24
CA GLU A 138 27.39 5.03 11.33
C GLU A 138 27.28 6.54 11.20
N GLY A 139 26.22 7.11 11.77
CA GLY A 139 26.04 8.56 11.80
C GLY A 139 24.59 8.96 11.67
N ARG A 140 24.40 10.24 11.36
CA ARG A 140 23.10 10.87 11.18
C ARG A 140 23.16 11.78 9.96
N HIS A 141 22.10 11.74 9.17
CA HIS A 141 21.96 12.63 8.03
C HIS A 141 21.94 14.11 8.47
N SER A 142 22.48 15.01 7.63
CA SER A 142 22.56 16.45 7.89
C SER A 142 21.78 17.29 6.85
N PRO A 143 20.44 17.46 7.04
CA PRO A 143 19.62 18.27 6.14
C PRO A 143 20.05 19.75 6.13
N PRO A 144 19.75 20.50 5.05
CA PRO A 144 18.83 20.13 3.95
C PRO A 144 19.48 19.37 2.79
N ASP A 145 20.81 19.32 2.70
CA ASP A 145 21.49 18.75 1.52
C ASP A 145 21.80 17.26 1.64
N ASP A 146 21.81 16.73 2.86
CA ASP A 146 21.92 15.31 3.17
C ASP A 146 20.72 14.88 4.02
N ILE A 147 19.70 14.35 3.37
CA ILE A 147 18.49 13.82 4.01
C ILE A 147 18.49 12.30 4.05
N ALA A 148 17.79 11.74 5.04
CA ALA A 148 17.55 10.31 5.24
C ALA A 148 16.58 9.71 4.22
N ALA A 149 16.89 9.84 2.94
CA ALA A 149 16.11 9.27 1.85
C ALA A 149 17.03 9.01 0.66
N ASN A 150 16.65 8.07 -0.20
CA ASN A 150 17.36 7.81 -1.45
C ASN A 150 16.88 8.70 -2.61
N PHE A 151 15.70 9.32 -2.47
CA PHE A 151 15.14 10.31 -3.38
C PHE A 151 15.02 11.67 -2.68
N TYR A 152 14.86 12.75 -3.45
CA TYR A 152 14.70 14.10 -2.89
C TYR A 152 13.30 14.69 -3.18
N PRO A 153 12.54 15.13 -2.16
CA PRO A 153 11.20 15.70 -2.37
C PRO A 153 11.24 16.99 -3.18
N GLU A 154 10.25 17.18 -4.06
CA GLU A 154 10.03 18.46 -4.76
C GLU A 154 9.78 19.61 -3.77
N LEU A 155 9.10 19.31 -2.65
CA LEU A 155 8.81 20.25 -1.56
C LEU A 155 10.00 20.46 -0.60
N GLY A 156 11.15 19.82 -0.87
CA GLY A 156 12.32 19.84 0.02
C GLY A 156 12.09 19.10 1.35
N PRO A 157 13.02 19.22 2.32
CA PRO A 157 12.86 18.65 3.67
C PRO A 157 11.84 19.46 4.46
N TYR A 158 10.56 19.24 4.16
CA TYR A 158 9.42 19.98 4.65
C TYR A 158 9.06 19.64 6.10
N SER A 159 8.17 20.46 6.69
CA SER A 159 7.48 20.11 7.93
C SER A 159 6.09 19.57 7.64
N SER A 160 5.73 18.47 8.29
CA SER A 160 4.37 17.92 8.29
C SER A 160 3.40 18.76 9.12
N ARG A 161 3.91 19.72 9.91
CA ARG A 161 3.10 20.70 10.66
C ARG A 161 2.78 21.95 9.85
N ASP A 162 3.44 22.16 8.72
CA ASP A 162 3.13 23.27 7.81
C ASP A 162 1.80 23.02 7.09
N PRO A 163 0.75 23.83 7.33
CA PRO A 163 -0.55 23.64 6.69
C PRO A 163 -0.51 23.79 5.17
N SER A 164 0.49 24.49 4.60
CA SER A 164 0.66 24.63 3.15
C SER A 164 1.17 23.34 2.52
N ILE A 165 2.07 22.62 3.21
CA ILE A 165 2.57 21.30 2.80
C ILE A 165 1.43 20.28 2.85
N ILE A 166 0.65 20.25 3.93
CA ILE A 166 -0.52 19.35 4.01
C ILE A 166 -1.51 19.67 2.87
N ASP A 167 -1.76 20.95 2.57
CA ASP A 167 -2.64 21.36 1.48
C ASP A 167 -2.14 20.83 0.12
N GLU A 168 -0.84 20.92 -0.14
CA GLU A 168 -0.21 20.42 -1.37
C GLU A 168 -0.21 18.90 -1.45
N HIS A 169 0.01 18.19 -0.34
CA HIS A 169 -0.12 16.73 -0.28
C HIS A 169 -1.54 16.28 -0.67
N MET A 170 -2.57 16.93 -0.11
CA MET A 170 -3.96 16.58 -0.46
C MET A 170 -4.27 16.86 -1.93
N LYS A 171 -3.70 17.92 -2.53
CA LYS A 171 -3.80 18.13 -3.98
C LYS A 171 -3.15 17.01 -4.78
N GLN A 172 -1.92 16.60 -4.42
CA GLN A 172 -1.22 15.52 -5.10
C GLN A 172 -1.99 14.19 -5.01
N ILE A 173 -2.47 13.83 -3.82
CA ILE A 173 -3.29 12.63 -3.56
C ILE A 173 -4.59 12.69 -4.38
N GLY A 174 -5.28 13.83 -4.37
CA GLY A 174 -6.49 14.04 -5.18
C GLY A 174 -6.22 13.92 -6.68
N SER A 175 -5.11 14.47 -7.17
CA SER A 175 -4.70 14.39 -8.58
C SER A 175 -4.41 12.95 -9.05
N ALA A 176 -4.03 12.07 -8.12
CA ALA A 176 -3.82 10.65 -8.34
C ALA A 176 -5.14 9.83 -8.33
N SER A 177 -6.30 10.48 -8.20
CA SER A 177 -7.62 9.83 -8.04
C SER A 177 -7.71 8.89 -6.83
N ILE A 178 -6.97 9.18 -5.76
CA ILE A 178 -7.03 8.41 -4.51
C ILE A 178 -8.07 9.05 -3.58
N GLY A 179 -8.96 8.26 -2.99
CA GLY A 179 -10.02 8.80 -2.13
C GLY A 179 -9.75 8.72 -0.63
N VAL A 180 -8.83 7.86 -0.18
CA VAL A 180 -8.62 7.59 1.26
C VAL A 180 -7.14 7.68 1.64
N VAL A 181 -6.83 8.54 2.61
CA VAL A 181 -5.54 8.66 3.28
C VAL A 181 -5.51 7.75 4.50
N ALA A 182 -4.64 6.76 4.52
CA ALA A 182 -4.36 5.92 5.68
C ALA A 182 -3.20 6.54 6.48
N LEU A 183 -3.55 7.35 7.47
CA LEU A 183 -2.62 8.12 8.27
C LEU A 183 -1.90 7.22 9.29
N SER A 184 -0.58 7.11 9.17
CA SER A 184 0.28 6.53 10.21
C SER A 184 0.04 7.25 11.53
N TRP A 185 -0.26 6.48 12.59
CA TRP A 185 -0.77 7.02 13.84
C TRP A 185 -0.19 6.33 15.06
N TYR A 186 0.29 7.17 15.98
CA TYR A 186 0.67 6.81 17.35
C TYR A 186 -0.30 7.45 18.36
N PRO A 187 -0.49 6.83 19.54
CA PRO A 187 -1.27 7.43 20.63
C PRO A 187 -0.74 8.81 21.06
N PRO A 188 -1.59 9.66 21.66
CA PRO A 188 -1.18 10.97 22.15
C PRO A 188 0.06 10.91 23.04
N GLY A 189 1.05 11.74 22.72
CA GLY A 189 2.33 11.78 23.44
C GLY A 189 3.30 10.62 23.15
N MET A 190 2.96 9.73 22.21
CA MET A 190 3.85 8.67 21.70
C MET A 190 4.29 8.96 20.27
N ALA A 191 5.40 8.36 19.88
CA ALA A 191 5.99 8.42 18.54
C ALA A 191 6.82 7.16 18.28
N ASP A 192 7.34 7.00 17.07
CA ASP A 192 8.42 6.06 16.80
C ASP A 192 9.74 6.52 17.44
N ASP A 193 10.76 5.64 17.41
CA ASP A 193 12.04 5.88 18.08
C ASP A 193 12.84 7.07 17.51
N ASN A 194 12.50 7.57 16.32
CA ASN A 194 13.23 8.63 15.62
C ASN A 194 12.37 9.89 15.37
N GLY A 195 11.12 9.88 15.82
CA GLY A 195 10.14 10.94 15.60
C GLY A 195 9.74 11.72 16.86
N GLU A 196 8.67 12.49 16.72
CA GLU A 196 7.98 13.19 17.80
C GLU A 196 6.46 12.99 17.69
N PRO A 197 5.68 13.22 18.76
CA PRO A 197 4.23 13.01 18.72
C PRO A 197 3.55 13.82 17.61
N THR A 198 2.73 13.14 16.81
CA THR A 198 2.05 13.66 15.62
C THR A 198 0.55 13.85 15.82
N GLU A 199 -0.01 13.49 16.98
CA GLU A 199 -1.47 13.46 17.21
C GLU A 199 -2.13 14.83 17.02
N LYS A 200 -1.41 15.91 17.33
CA LYS A 200 -1.90 17.28 17.21
C LYS A 200 -2.06 17.76 15.77
N ILE A 201 -1.44 17.07 14.81
CA ILE A 201 -1.50 17.39 13.39
C ILE A 201 -2.79 16.83 12.76
N VAL A 202 -3.39 15.80 13.37
CA VAL A 202 -4.55 15.07 12.84
C VAL A 202 -5.75 15.99 12.50
N PRO A 203 -6.17 16.94 13.35
CA PRO A 203 -7.26 17.85 13.00
C PRO A 203 -6.97 18.68 11.73
N THR A 204 -5.74 19.17 11.56
CA THR A 204 -5.36 19.93 10.36
C THR A 204 -5.38 19.03 9.11
N ILE A 205 -4.89 17.80 9.21
CA ILE A 205 -4.95 16.82 8.10
C ILE A 205 -6.40 16.56 7.70
N LEU A 206 -7.30 16.37 8.68
CA LEU A 206 -8.72 16.16 8.44
C LEU A 206 -9.36 17.34 7.70
N GLU A 207 -9.14 18.57 8.15
CA GLU A 207 -9.66 19.78 7.51
C GLU A 207 -9.15 19.93 6.06
N LYS A 208 -7.85 19.70 5.84
CA LYS A 208 -7.25 19.75 4.51
C LYS A 208 -7.76 18.64 3.62
N ALA A 209 -7.91 17.41 4.11
CA ALA A 209 -8.50 16.31 3.37
C ALA A 209 -9.95 16.63 2.95
N HIS A 210 -10.74 17.21 3.87
CA HIS A 210 -12.13 17.60 3.58
C HIS A 210 -12.24 18.61 2.44
N LYS A 211 -11.36 19.62 2.42
CA LYS A 211 -11.28 20.64 1.35
C LYS A 211 -11.16 20.02 -0.05
N TYR A 212 -10.49 18.87 -0.16
CA TYR A 212 -10.27 18.16 -1.43
C TYR A 212 -11.20 16.94 -1.61
N GLY A 213 -12.21 16.76 -0.75
CA GLY A 213 -13.13 15.62 -0.81
C GLY A 213 -12.55 14.29 -0.35
N LEU A 214 -11.29 14.27 0.10
CA LEU A 214 -10.61 13.07 0.59
C LEU A 214 -11.18 12.62 1.93
N LYS A 215 -11.00 11.33 2.23
CA LYS A 215 -11.27 10.74 3.54
C LYS A 215 -9.99 10.32 4.24
N VAL A 216 -10.01 10.26 5.56
CA VAL A 216 -8.88 9.88 6.42
C VAL A 216 -9.28 8.69 7.28
N THR A 217 -8.47 7.64 7.21
CA THR A 217 -8.53 6.43 8.03
C THR A 217 -7.22 6.30 8.78
N PHE A 218 -7.14 5.44 9.79
CA PHE A 218 -5.95 5.34 10.65
C PHE A 218 -5.18 4.04 10.42
N HIS A 219 -3.87 4.16 10.26
CA HIS A 219 -2.91 3.08 10.22
C HIS A 219 -2.17 3.07 11.56
N ILE A 220 -2.62 2.20 12.45
CA ILE A 220 -2.18 2.14 13.84
C ILE A 220 -0.84 1.44 13.92
N GLU A 221 0.19 2.19 14.28
CA GLU A 221 1.56 1.72 14.37
C GLU A 221 1.80 0.84 15.61
N PRO A 222 2.88 0.05 15.65
CA PRO A 222 3.32 -0.62 16.87
C PRO A 222 3.86 0.43 17.84
N TYR A 223 3.07 0.73 18.87
CA TYR A 223 3.51 1.52 20.01
C TYR A 223 3.85 0.63 21.20
N LYS A 224 4.62 1.18 22.14
CA LYS A 224 5.06 0.47 23.35
C LYS A 224 3.86 -0.09 24.11
N ASN A 225 3.92 -1.40 24.40
CA ASN A 225 2.88 -2.15 25.11
C ASN A 225 1.51 -2.14 24.43
N ARG A 226 1.45 -2.08 23.09
CA ARG A 226 0.19 -2.25 22.36
C ARG A 226 -0.39 -3.64 22.57
N ASP A 227 -1.63 -3.66 23.03
CA ASP A 227 -2.46 -4.84 23.31
C ASP A 227 -3.95 -4.52 23.05
N ASP A 228 -4.85 -5.45 23.38
CA ASP A 228 -6.29 -5.31 23.26
C ASP A 228 -6.85 -4.15 24.11
N VAL A 229 -6.40 -4.02 25.36
CA VAL A 229 -6.88 -2.99 26.30
C VAL A 229 -6.45 -1.58 25.88
N SER A 230 -5.19 -1.41 25.50
CA SER A 230 -4.67 -0.12 25.01
C SER A 230 -5.25 0.23 23.65
N LEU A 231 -5.42 -0.74 22.74
CA LEU A 231 -6.10 -0.48 21.47
C LEU A 231 -7.56 -0.06 21.69
N TYR A 232 -8.31 -0.73 22.58
CA TYR A 232 -9.68 -0.33 22.93
C TYR A 232 -9.77 1.16 23.30
N LYS A 233 -8.90 1.63 24.21
CA LYS A 233 -8.84 3.03 24.64
C LYS A 233 -8.50 3.97 23.48
N ASN A 234 -7.58 3.56 22.61
CA ASN A 234 -7.16 4.36 21.47
C ASN A 234 -8.23 4.44 20.38
N ILE A 235 -9.03 3.39 20.17
CA ILE A 235 -10.19 3.41 19.26
C ILE A 235 -11.27 4.36 19.78
N ILE A 236 -11.57 4.33 21.08
CA ILE A 236 -12.47 5.30 21.72
C ILE A 236 -11.94 6.71 21.49
N TYR A 237 -10.67 6.97 21.79
CA TYR A 237 -10.05 8.28 21.59
C TYR A 237 -10.18 8.76 20.13
N ILE A 238 -9.85 7.92 19.15
CA ILE A 238 -9.92 8.28 17.73
C ILE A 238 -11.36 8.60 17.32
N ILE A 239 -12.33 7.77 17.70
CA ILE A 239 -13.73 7.94 17.30
C ILE A 239 -14.35 9.15 18.01
N ASP A 240 -14.12 9.34 19.30
CA ASP A 240 -14.67 10.48 20.05
C ASP A 240 -14.05 11.80 19.61
N THR A 241 -12.74 11.81 19.32
CA THR A 241 -12.03 13.04 18.94
C THR A 241 -12.27 13.41 17.48
N TYR A 242 -12.29 12.44 16.57
CA TYR A 242 -12.26 12.69 15.13
C TYR A 242 -13.49 12.17 14.37
N GLY A 243 -14.28 11.28 14.96
CA GLY A 243 -15.35 10.54 14.27
C GLY A 243 -16.46 11.41 13.69
N ASN A 244 -16.70 12.60 14.25
CA ASN A 244 -17.70 13.55 13.75
C ASN A 244 -17.20 14.41 12.59
N HIS A 245 -15.90 14.38 12.28
CA HIS A 245 -15.33 15.17 11.20
C HIS A 245 -15.77 14.62 9.82
N PRO A 246 -16.17 15.45 8.85
CA PRO A 246 -16.70 15.00 7.55
C PRO A 246 -15.68 14.21 6.70
N ALA A 247 -14.39 14.43 6.90
CA ALA A 247 -13.32 13.62 6.29
C ALA A 247 -13.05 12.29 7.00
N PHE A 248 -13.59 12.02 8.19
CA PHE A 248 -13.37 10.74 8.87
C PHE A 248 -13.94 9.59 8.03
N TYR A 249 -13.07 8.66 7.63
CA TYR A 249 -13.45 7.57 6.73
C TYR A 249 -14.33 6.55 7.44
N ARG A 250 -15.40 6.15 6.77
CA ARG A 250 -16.21 5.01 7.15
C ARG A 250 -16.43 4.12 5.93
N TYR A 251 -16.20 2.83 6.12
CA TYR A 251 -16.40 1.81 5.11
C TYR A 251 -17.83 1.31 5.12
N LYS A 252 -18.44 1.22 3.93
CA LYS A 252 -19.77 0.61 3.75
C LYS A 252 -19.61 -0.91 3.57
N ALA A 253 -19.84 -1.63 4.65
CA ALA A 253 -19.83 -3.10 4.67
C ALA A 253 -20.95 -3.69 3.81
N SER A 254 -20.81 -4.96 3.42
CA SER A 254 -21.78 -5.68 2.59
C SER A 254 -23.17 -5.78 3.21
N ASN A 255 -23.26 -5.77 4.54
CA ASN A 255 -24.51 -5.74 5.30
C ASN A 255 -25.16 -4.35 5.40
N GLY A 256 -24.60 -3.33 4.73
CA GLY A 256 -25.10 -1.96 4.72
C GLY A 256 -24.62 -1.10 5.90
N ARG A 257 -23.96 -1.66 6.91
CA ARG A 257 -23.37 -0.89 8.01
C ARG A 257 -22.24 -0.01 7.49
N THR A 258 -22.13 1.20 8.02
CA THR A 258 -21.07 2.15 7.70
C THR A 258 -20.20 2.33 8.94
N LEU A 259 -18.97 1.81 8.91
CA LEU A 259 -18.12 1.65 10.10
C LEU A 259 -16.76 2.35 9.92
N PRO A 260 -16.18 2.95 10.98
CA PRO A 260 -14.77 3.33 11.02
C PRO A 260 -13.84 2.22 10.53
N PHE A 261 -12.70 2.57 9.94
CA PHE A 261 -11.77 1.59 9.37
C PHE A 261 -10.34 1.80 9.93
N PHE A 262 -9.67 0.70 10.27
CA PHE A 262 -8.37 0.71 10.93
C PHE A 262 -7.44 -0.35 10.35
N TYR A 263 -6.26 0.08 9.89
CA TYR A 263 -5.15 -0.82 9.58
C TYR A 263 -4.32 -1.02 10.84
N ILE A 264 -3.98 -2.27 11.20
CA ILE A 264 -3.15 -2.58 12.36
C ILE A 264 -1.80 -3.10 11.89
N TYR A 265 -0.78 -2.23 11.87
CA TYR A 265 0.57 -2.60 11.43
C TYR A 265 1.20 -3.57 12.42
N ASP A 266 1.96 -4.56 11.96
CA ASP A 266 2.59 -5.57 12.81
C ASP A 266 1.62 -6.21 13.84
N SER A 267 0.38 -6.45 13.41
CA SER A 267 -0.66 -7.05 14.25
C SER A 267 -0.25 -8.42 14.82
N TYR A 268 0.66 -9.13 14.15
CA TYR A 268 1.18 -10.43 14.56
C TYR A 268 2.07 -10.40 15.82
N ILE A 269 2.50 -9.21 16.30
CA ILE A 269 3.23 -9.07 17.57
C ILE A 269 2.33 -9.44 18.76
N THR A 270 1.05 -9.09 18.69
CA THR A 270 0.06 -9.38 19.72
C THR A 270 -0.61 -10.73 19.41
N PRO A 271 -0.71 -11.67 20.36
CA PRO A 271 -1.30 -12.98 20.12
C PRO A 271 -2.77 -12.91 19.68
N PRO A 272 -3.25 -13.84 18.84
CA PRO A 272 -4.64 -13.84 18.37
C PRO A 272 -5.67 -14.00 19.50
N GLU A 273 -5.34 -14.68 20.59
CA GLU A 273 -6.23 -14.79 21.76
C GLU A 273 -6.46 -13.44 22.44
N THR A 274 -5.42 -12.61 22.48
CA THR A 274 -5.51 -11.23 22.99
C THR A 274 -6.38 -10.39 22.06
N TRP A 275 -6.17 -10.46 20.73
CA TRP A 275 -7.07 -9.78 19.79
C TRP A 275 -8.52 -10.23 19.90
N ALA A 276 -8.76 -11.52 20.15
CA ALA A 276 -10.11 -12.06 20.25
C ALA A 276 -10.92 -11.47 21.42
N ASN A 277 -10.27 -11.04 22.52
CA ASN A 277 -10.93 -10.34 23.62
C ASN A 277 -11.62 -9.04 23.18
N LEU A 278 -11.06 -8.41 22.14
CA LEU A 278 -11.50 -7.11 21.62
C LEU A 278 -12.41 -7.28 20.39
N LEU A 279 -11.98 -8.11 19.43
CA LEU A 279 -12.54 -8.13 18.08
C LEU A 279 -13.54 -9.27 17.83
N THR A 280 -13.76 -10.18 18.79
CA THR A 280 -14.85 -11.18 18.68
C THR A 280 -16.05 -10.75 19.51
N SER A 281 -17.26 -11.14 19.11
CA SER A 281 -18.49 -10.82 19.85
C SER A 281 -18.54 -11.44 21.25
N SER A 282 -17.83 -12.54 21.47
CA SER A 282 -17.68 -13.21 22.77
C SER A 282 -16.46 -12.73 23.59
N GLY A 283 -15.72 -11.74 23.09
CA GLY A 283 -14.53 -11.22 23.74
C GLY A 283 -14.85 -10.54 25.08
N SER A 284 -13.92 -10.63 26.04
CA SER A 284 -14.11 -10.15 27.42
C SER A 284 -14.42 -8.64 27.54
N HIS A 285 -13.98 -7.85 26.56
CA HIS A 285 -14.27 -6.42 26.44
C HIS A 285 -14.47 -6.04 24.97
N SER A 286 -15.30 -6.84 24.29
CA SER A 286 -15.58 -6.71 22.87
C SER A 286 -16.06 -5.31 22.49
N ILE A 287 -15.57 -4.81 21.35
CA ILE A 287 -16.03 -3.55 20.74
C ILE A 287 -17.19 -3.82 19.76
N ARG A 288 -17.42 -5.08 19.38
CA ARG A 288 -18.42 -5.45 18.38
C ARG A 288 -19.82 -5.07 18.86
N ASN A 289 -20.62 -4.48 17.96
CA ASN A 289 -21.96 -3.95 18.27
C ASN A 289 -22.00 -2.86 19.35
N THR A 290 -20.89 -2.15 19.57
CA THR A 290 -20.84 -0.92 20.39
C THR A 290 -20.77 0.32 19.48
N PRO A 291 -20.92 1.55 20.02
CA PRO A 291 -20.66 2.78 19.26
C PRO A 291 -19.24 2.88 18.69
N TYR A 292 -18.31 2.08 19.21
CA TYR A 292 -16.91 2.06 18.83
C TYR A 292 -16.55 0.94 17.85
N ASP A 293 -17.54 0.17 17.35
CA ASP A 293 -17.34 -0.88 16.34
C ASP A 293 -16.70 -0.33 15.05
N GLY A 294 -15.95 -1.17 14.36
CA GLY A 294 -15.09 -0.77 13.24
C GLY A 294 -14.69 -1.94 12.37
N ILE A 295 -14.04 -1.64 11.25
CA ILE A 295 -13.37 -2.62 10.39
C ILE A 295 -11.90 -2.62 10.75
N PHE A 296 -11.39 -3.77 11.21
CA PHE A 296 -10.00 -3.96 11.62
C PHE A 296 -9.30 -4.90 10.64
N VAL A 297 -8.26 -4.41 9.98
CA VAL A 297 -7.46 -5.24 9.05
C VAL A 297 -6.04 -5.47 9.58
N ALA A 298 -5.67 -6.75 9.66
CA ALA A 298 -4.38 -7.20 10.15
C ALA A 298 -3.30 -7.20 9.07
N LEU A 299 -2.03 -7.03 9.45
CA LEU A 299 -0.91 -7.23 8.56
C LEU A 299 -0.61 -8.73 8.40
N LEU A 300 -0.64 -9.23 7.17
CA LEU A 300 -0.26 -10.61 6.84
C LEU A 300 1.16 -10.64 6.26
N VAL A 301 2.08 -11.29 7.00
CA VAL A 301 3.50 -11.42 6.63
C VAL A 301 3.84 -12.86 6.25
N GLU A 302 3.56 -13.82 7.14
CA GLU A 302 3.78 -15.24 6.90
C GLU A 302 2.47 -15.97 6.59
N GLU A 303 2.56 -17.12 5.92
CA GLU A 303 1.39 -17.93 5.60
C GLU A 303 0.59 -18.35 6.85
N LYS A 304 1.29 -18.65 7.96
CA LYS A 304 0.66 -19.06 9.22
C LYS A 304 -0.28 -18.00 9.78
N HIS A 305 -0.01 -16.71 9.52
CA HIS A 305 -0.82 -15.60 10.02
C HIS A 305 -2.26 -15.63 9.48
N LYS A 306 -2.55 -16.34 8.37
CA LYS A 306 -3.93 -16.58 7.90
C LYS A 306 -4.85 -17.08 9.03
N ARG A 307 -4.36 -18.05 9.82
CA ARG A 307 -5.13 -18.62 10.93
C ARG A 307 -5.26 -17.63 12.09
N ASP A 308 -4.21 -16.88 12.37
CA ASP A 308 -4.17 -15.90 13.44
C ASP A 308 -5.12 -14.72 13.17
N VAL A 309 -5.26 -14.29 11.91
CA VAL A 309 -6.22 -13.26 11.49
C VAL A 309 -7.65 -13.69 11.81
N VAL A 310 -8.03 -14.92 11.43
CA VAL A 310 -9.38 -15.45 11.72
C VAL A 310 -9.59 -15.62 13.22
N LYS A 311 -8.62 -16.23 13.91
CA LYS A 311 -8.71 -16.48 15.36
C LYS A 311 -8.78 -15.17 16.17
N GLY A 312 -8.08 -14.15 15.72
CA GLY A 312 -8.07 -12.82 16.33
C GLY A 312 -9.36 -12.02 16.11
N GLY A 313 -10.27 -12.45 15.23
CA GLY A 313 -11.53 -11.76 14.95
C GLY A 313 -11.40 -10.52 14.07
N PHE A 314 -10.32 -10.41 13.28
CA PHE A 314 -10.15 -9.34 12.32
C PHE A 314 -11.17 -9.43 11.17
N ASP A 315 -11.52 -8.27 10.59
CA ASP A 315 -12.45 -8.17 9.47
C ASP A 315 -11.76 -8.38 8.10
N GLY A 316 -10.42 -8.39 8.09
CA GLY A 316 -9.63 -8.51 6.88
C GLY A 316 -8.13 -8.47 7.13
N PHE A 317 -7.37 -8.42 6.05
CA PHE A 317 -5.92 -8.30 6.08
C PHE A 317 -5.35 -7.55 4.88
N TYR A 318 -4.16 -6.99 5.06
CA TYR A 318 -3.38 -6.28 4.06
C TYR A 318 -1.91 -6.71 4.09
N THR A 319 -1.11 -6.27 3.11
CA THR A 319 0.25 -6.83 2.86
C THR A 319 1.39 -5.84 3.03
N TYR A 320 1.10 -4.54 3.08
CA TYR A 320 1.99 -3.39 3.28
C TYR A 320 3.22 -3.30 2.36
N PHE A 321 4.20 -4.20 2.49
CA PHE A 321 5.53 -4.03 1.92
C PHE A 321 5.53 -3.85 0.39
N ALA A 322 6.19 -2.80 -0.09
CA ALA A 322 6.34 -2.50 -1.52
C ALA A 322 7.25 -3.49 -2.25
N THR A 323 8.08 -4.25 -1.50
CA THR A 323 9.00 -5.24 -2.06
C THR A 323 8.30 -6.57 -2.31
N ASN A 324 8.01 -6.84 -3.57
CA ASN A 324 7.64 -8.18 -4.05
C ASN A 324 8.74 -9.19 -3.67
N GLY A 325 8.35 -10.24 -2.93
CA GLY A 325 9.25 -11.28 -2.43
C GLY A 325 9.77 -11.08 -1.00
N PHE A 326 9.47 -9.95 -0.33
CA PHE A 326 9.95 -9.70 1.03
C PHE A 326 9.28 -10.61 2.07
N SER A 327 7.97 -10.82 1.93
CA SER A 327 7.17 -11.67 2.80
C SER A 327 6.22 -12.54 1.98
N TYR A 328 5.58 -13.54 2.59
CA TYR A 328 4.53 -14.31 1.91
C TYR A 328 3.40 -13.39 1.45
N GLY A 329 2.97 -12.45 2.31
CA GLY A 329 1.92 -11.50 1.99
C GLY A 329 2.27 -10.54 0.84
N SER A 330 3.50 -10.02 0.80
CA SER A 330 3.92 -9.07 -0.24
C SER A 330 4.34 -9.72 -1.56
N SER A 331 4.33 -11.05 -1.65
CA SER A 331 4.70 -11.77 -2.87
C SER A 331 3.49 -11.95 -3.79
N HIS A 332 3.53 -11.33 -4.97
CA HIS A 332 2.36 -11.25 -5.87
C HIS A 332 1.83 -12.63 -6.32
N ASN A 333 2.69 -13.64 -6.38
CA ASN A 333 2.33 -15.02 -6.72
C ASN A 333 1.41 -15.69 -5.68
N HIS A 334 1.34 -15.17 -4.46
CA HIS A 334 0.46 -15.69 -3.41
C HIS A 334 -0.89 -14.96 -3.33
N TRP A 335 -1.07 -13.83 -4.03
CA TRP A 335 -2.27 -13.01 -3.91
C TRP A 335 -3.56 -13.72 -4.36
N ALA A 336 -3.49 -14.59 -5.37
CA ALA A 336 -4.66 -15.39 -5.77
C ALA A 336 -5.11 -16.33 -4.64
N SER A 337 -4.16 -17.06 -4.02
CA SER A 337 -4.46 -17.93 -2.89
C SER A 337 -4.92 -17.15 -1.65
N LEU A 338 -4.38 -15.96 -1.42
CA LEU A 338 -4.84 -15.06 -0.35
C LEU A 338 -6.27 -14.56 -0.60
N LYS A 339 -6.62 -14.23 -1.85
CA LYS A 339 -7.98 -13.87 -2.23
C LYS A 339 -8.95 -15.02 -2.02
N ASP A 340 -8.61 -16.23 -2.45
CA ASP A 340 -9.44 -17.42 -2.22
C ASP A 340 -9.66 -17.67 -0.72
N PHE A 341 -8.60 -17.51 0.07
CA PHE A 341 -8.67 -17.60 1.52
C PHE A 341 -9.58 -16.51 2.13
N SER A 342 -9.48 -15.27 1.65
CA SER A 342 -10.32 -14.18 2.17
C SER A 342 -11.79 -14.41 1.83
N ASP A 343 -12.09 -14.89 0.63
CA ASP A 343 -13.48 -15.14 0.20
C ASP A 343 -14.11 -16.28 1.01
N THR A 344 -13.37 -17.39 1.16
CA THR A 344 -13.85 -18.55 1.95
C THR A 344 -13.98 -18.25 3.44
N SER A 345 -13.23 -17.27 3.96
CA SER A 345 -13.27 -16.86 5.37
C SER A 345 -14.13 -15.61 5.61
N ASN A 346 -14.79 -15.06 4.59
CA ASN A 346 -15.56 -13.82 4.65
C ASN A 346 -14.74 -12.63 5.20
N LEU A 347 -13.49 -12.51 4.77
CA LEU A 347 -12.54 -11.45 5.12
C LEU A 347 -12.35 -10.48 3.96
N ILE A 348 -12.00 -9.24 4.27
CA ILE A 348 -11.54 -8.27 3.28
C ILE A 348 -10.06 -8.51 2.99
N PHE A 349 -9.70 -8.80 1.74
CA PHE A 349 -8.31 -8.77 1.29
C PHE A 349 -7.97 -7.45 0.61
N ILE A 350 -6.89 -6.82 1.08
CA ILE A 350 -6.39 -5.53 0.57
C ILE A 350 -4.92 -5.70 0.16
N PRO A 351 -4.63 -6.03 -1.11
CA PRO A 351 -3.25 -6.05 -1.59
C PRO A 351 -2.65 -4.64 -1.49
N SER A 352 -1.39 -4.57 -1.05
CA SER A 352 -0.59 -3.35 -1.01
C SER A 352 0.40 -3.33 -2.16
N VAL A 353 0.39 -2.25 -2.94
CA VAL A 353 1.26 -2.05 -4.10
C VAL A 353 2.20 -0.87 -3.86
N GLY A 354 3.43 -0.94 -4.37
CA GLY A 354 4.38 0.17 -4.27
C GLY A 354 5.18 0.39 -5.54
N PRO A 355 5.72 1.61 -5.75
CA PRO A 355 6.40 1.97 -7.00
C PRO A 355 7.80 1.38 -7.15
N GLY A 356 8.37 0.92 -6.04
CA GLY A 356 9.70 0.36 -5.88
C GLY A 356 10.07 0.40 -4.39
N TYR A 357 11.31 0.09 -4.06
CA TYR A 357 11.82 0.13 -2.69
C TYR A 357 13.32 0.36 -2.69
N ILE A 358 13.80 1.25 -1.83
CA ILE A 358 15.23 1.44 -1.54
C ILE A 358 15.36 2.24 -0.24
N ASP A 359 15.93 1.62 0.79
CA ASP A 359 16.06 2.20 2.13
C ASP A 359 17.53 2.31 2.57
N THR A 360 18.48 2.16 1.64
CA THR A 360 19.91 2.05 1.95
C THR A 360 20.51 3.33 2.52
N SER A 361 19.82 4.46 2.42
CA SER A 361 20.18 5.69 3.15
C SER A 361 20.17 5.47 4.67
N ILE A 362 19.16 4.76 5.20
CA ILE A 362 19.04 4.48 6.64
C ILE A 362 19.37 3.04 7.03
N ARG A 363 19.26 2.07 6.11
CA ARG A 363 19.59 0.65 6.33
C ARG A 363 20.56 0.18 5.26
N PRO A 364 21.85 0.57 5.33
CA PRO A 364 22.82 0.31 4.25
C PRO A 364 23.05 -1.18 3.97
N TRP A 365 22.74 -2.05 4.94
CA TRP A 365 22.80 -3.50 4.83
C TRP A 365 21.60 -4.15 4.12
N ASN A 366 20.52 -3.40 3.86
CA ASN A 366 19.25 -3.95 3.36
C ASN A 366 19.12 -3.93 1.81
N PHE A 367 20.22 -3.75 1.09
CA PHE A 367 20.24 -3.62 -0.38
C PHE A 367 19.58 -4.80 -1.13
N GLN A 368 19.56 -6.01 -0.56
CA GLN A 368 18.89 -7.19 -1.14
C GLN A 368 17.37 -7.00 -1.39
N ASN A 369 16.74 -6.12 -0.60
CA ASN A 369 15.32 -5.80 -0.71
C ASN A 369 15.04 -4.65 -1.68
N THR A 370 16.08 -4.02 -2.25
CA THR A 370 15.91 -2.96 -3.24
C THR A 370 15.18 -3.46 -4.47
N ARG A 371 14.23 -2.65 -4.96
CA ARG A 371 13.47 -2.86 -6.18
C ARG A 371 13.46 -1.58 -6.99
N ASN A 372 14.21 -1.58 -8.09
CA ASN A 372 14.25 -0.46 -9.02
C ASN A 372 12.85 -0.20 -9.57
N ARG A 373 12.49 1.08 -9.73
CA ARG A 373 11.17 1.45 -10.23
C ARG A 373 10.98 1.15 -11.73
N ILE A 374 12.09 0.99 -12.47
CA ILE A 374 12.14 0.67 -13.91
C ILE A 374 11.18 1.59 -14.69
N ASN A 375 11.29 2.90 -14.49
CA ASN A 375 10.46 3.93 -15.13
C ASN A 375 8.95 3.65 -15.00
N GLY A 376 8.50 3.20 -13.83
CA GLY A 376 7.11 2.87 -13.53
C GLY A 376 6.71 1.42 -13.80
N LYS A 377 7.52 0.62 -14.52
CA LYS A 377 7.14 -0.75 -14.88
C LYS A 377 6.97 -1.66 -13.66
N TYR A 378 7.77 -1.47 -12.61
CA TYR A 378 7.61 -2.20 -11.36
C TYR A 378 6.22 -1.94 -10.75
N TYR A 379 5.84 -0.67 -10.66
CA TYR A 379 4.55 -0.25 -10.12
C TYR A 379 3.37 -0.79 -10.92
N GLU A 380 3.43 -0.67 -12.25
CA GLU A 380 2.37 -1.18 -13.12
C GLU A 380 2.22 -2.70 -13.05
N THR A 381 3.32 -3.42 -12.80
CA THR A 381 3.28 -4.87 -12.60
C THR A 381 2.59 -5.24 -11.29
N ALA A 382 2.89 -4.51 -10.20
CA ALA A 382 2.20 -4.67 -8.92
C ALA A 382 0.71 -4.35 -9.02
N MET A 383 0.36 -3.23 -9.65
CA MET A 383 -1.03 -2.83 -9.90
C MET A 383 -1.78 -3.89 -10.72
N ASN A 384 -1.17 -4.42 -11.79
CA ASN A 384 -1.80 -5.48 -12.58
C ASN A 384 -2.11 -6.72 -11.74
N ALA A 385 -1.13 -7.19 -10.95
CA ALA A 385 -1.33 -8.33 -10.06
C ALA A 385 -2.42 -8.09 -9.01
N ALA A 386 -2.53 -6.86 -8.49
CA ALA A 386 -3.57 -6.48 -7.54
C ALA A 386 -4.95 -6.46 -8.20
N VAL A 387 -5.10 -5.85 -9.38
CA VAL A 387 -6.37 -5.83 -10.12
C VAL A 387 -6.82 -7.24 -10.51
N PHE A 388 -5.88 -8.10 -10.91
CA PHE A 388 -6.15 -9.48 -11.35
C PHE A 388 -6.91 -10.31 -10.30
N VAL A 389 -6.60 -10.13 -9.02
CA VAL A 389 -7.25 -10.86 -7.92
C VAL A 389 -8.56 -10.24 -7.46
N ARG A 390 -9.09 -9.24 -8.19
CA ARG A 390 -10.40 -8.63 -7.97
C ARG A 390 -10.67 -8.18 -6.53
N PRO A 391 -9.77 -7.41 -5.89
CA PRO A 391 -9.95 -6.96 -4.52
C PRO A 391 -11.03 -5.88 -4.45
N ARG A 392 -11.62 -5.66 -3.27
CA ARG A 392 -12.54 -4.54 -3.06
C ARG A 392 -11.80 -3.21 -2.92
N ILE A 393 -10.64 -3.24 -2.27
CA ILE A 393 -9.77 -2.10 -1.95
C ILE A 393 -8.35 -2.44 -2.40
N ILE A 394 -7.62 -1.47 -2.94
CA ILE A 394 -6.16 -1.54 -3.14
C ILE A 394 -5.52 -0.48 -2.23
N SER A 395 -4.47 -0.89 -1.51
CA SER A 395 -3.66 0.04 -0.72
C SER A 395 -2.35 0.37 -1.44
N ILE A 396 -1.88 1.61 -1.34
CA ILE A 396 -0.64 2.08 -1.97
C ILE A 396 0.37 2.37 -0.88
N THR A 397 1.52 1.73 -0.98
CA THR A 397 2.71 1.91 -0.15
C THR A 397 3.76 2.61 -1.01
N SER A 398 3.87 3.94 -0.96
CA SER A 398 3.21 4.89 -0.04
C SER A 398 3.04 6.27 -0.68
N PHE A 399 2.38 7.22 0.00
CA PHE A 399 2.44 8.62 -0.41
C PHE A 399 3.85 9.15 -0.22
N ASN A 400 4.37 9.13 1.01
CA ASN A 400 5.58 9.84 1.41
C ASN A 400 6.46 9.08 2.43
N GLU A 401 6.58 7.75 2.36
CA GLU A 401 7.60 7.02 3.12
C GLU A 401 8.97 7.15 2.43
N TRP A 402 9.60 8.31 2.59
CA TRP A 402 10.83 8.69 1.89
C TRP A 402 12.03 7.85 2.32
N HIS A 403 12.06 7.41 3.58
CA HIS A 403 13.13 6.57 4.11
C HIS A 403 13.25 5.24 3.38
N GLU A 404 12.13 4.70 2.90
CA GLU A 404 12.07 3.40 2.23
C GLU A 404 12.02 3.51 0.70
N GLY A 405 12.04 4.73 0.16
CA GLY A 405 12.01 4.96 -1.27
C GLY A 405 10.72 4.46 -1.94
N THR A 406 9.61 4.35 -1.19
CA THR A 406 8.32 3.83 -1.67
C THR A 406 7.32 4.94 -2.05
N GLN A 407 7.70 6.21 -1.86
CA GLN A 407 6.84 7.36 -2.08
C GLN A 407 6.38 7.51 -3.54
N ILE A 408 5.12 7.89 -3.74
CA ILE A 408 4.61 8.41 -5.02
C ILE A 408 4.54 9.94 -5.06
N GLU A 409 4.78 10.61 -3.91
CA GLU A 409 4.99 12.07 -3.84
C GLU A 409 6.05 12.51 -4.86
N ALA A 410 5.88 13.72 -5.37
CA ALA A 410 6.76 14.29 -6.38
C ALA A 410 8.22 14.37 -5.90
N ALA A 411 9.14 13.84 -6.71
CA ALA A 411 10.58 13.87 -6.45
C ALA A 411 11.34 14.54 -7.59
N VAL A 412 12.42 15.25 -7.25
CA VAL A 412 13.24 16.02 -8.19
C VAL A 412 14.68 15.53 -8.22
N PRO A 413 15.37 15.63 -9.38
CA PRO A 413 16.81 15.39 -9.44
C PRO A 413 17.57 16.33 -8.50
N LYS A 414 18.36 15.78 -7.59
CA LYS A 414 19.28 16.54 -6.74
C LYS A 414 20.63 15.83 -6.62
N LYS A 415 21.69 16.63 -6.68
CA LYS A 415 23.07 16.16 -6.43
C LYS A 415 23.86 17.25 -5.73
N ASN A 416 24.80 16.83 -4.89
CA ASN A 416 25.89 17.66 -4.40
C ASN A 416 27.24 16.94 -4.68
N SER A 417 28.33 17.39 -4.08
CA SER A 417 29.66 16.80 -4.29
C SER A 417 29.81 15.38 -3.74
N LEU A 418 28.95 14.96 -2.81
CA LEU A 418 29.04 13.70 -2.06
C LEU A 418 27.89 12.73 -2.37
N ILE A 419 26.70 13.25 -2.68
CA ILE A 419 25.46 12.50 -2.81
C ILE A 419 24.82 12.80 -4.16
N LYS A 420 24.41 11.73 -4.84
CA LYS A 420 23.49 11.78 -5.98
C LYS A 420 22.21 11.06 -5.57
N TYR A 421 21.11 11.80 -5.48
CA TYR A 421 19.81 11.21 -5.20
C TYR A 421 19.27 10.48 -6.43
N GLU A 422 18.52 9.41 -6.20
CA GLU A 422 17.67 8.80 -7.22
C GLU A 422 16.56 9.77 -7.61
N ASP A 423 16.09 9.67 -8.85
CA ASP A 423 15.06 10.55 -9.39
C ASP A 423 14.14 9.79 -10.36
N TYR A 424 13.19 10.52 -10.96
CA TYR A 424 12.17 9.95 -11.83
C TYR A 424 12.47 10.17 -13.33
N LEU A 425 13.67 10.64 -13.69
CA LEU A 425 14.02 10.89 -15.08
C LEU A 425 13.96 9.58 -15.90
N PRO A 426 13.57 9.67 -17.19
CA PRO A 426 13.29 10.88 -17.97
C PRO A 426 11.88 11.46 -17.78
N HIS A 427 11.09 10.95 -16.83
CA HIS A 427 9.74 11.44 -16.56
C HIS A 427 9.73 12.68 -15.65
N LYS A 428 8.57 13.31 -15.55
CA LYS A 428 8.32 14.45 -14.66
C LYS A 428 8.26 14.01 -13.18
N PRO A 429 8.45 14.93 -12.22
CA PRO A 429 8.35 14.65 -10.79
C PRO A 429 7.04 13.99 -10.36
N ASN A 430 5.93 14.26 -11.04
CA ASN A 430 4.60 13.76 -10.70
C ASN A 430 4.23 12.42 -11.38
N ILE A 431 5.15 11.73 -12.06
CA ILE A 431 4.83 10.54 -12.87
C ILE A 431 4.10 9.42 -12.09
N TYR A 432 4.44 9.19 -10.82
CA TYR A 432 3.78 8.14 -10.03
C TYR A 432 2.36 8.52 -9.60
N LEU A 433 2.04 9.81 -9.49
CA LEU A 433 0.68 10.30 -9.33
C LEU A 433 -0.13 10.03 -10.62
N GLU A 434 0.45 10.32 -11.79
CA GLU A 434 -0.18 10.06 -13.10
C GLU A 434 -0.43 8.57 -13.36
N LEU A 435 0.55 7.71 -13.03
CA LEU A 435 0.39 6.26 -13.11
C LEU A 435 -0.70 5.76 -12.15
N THR A 436 -0.75 6.30 -10.93
CA THR A 436 -1.79 5.93 -9.95
C THR A 436 -3.18 6.31 -10.47
N LYS A 437 -3.33 7.52 -11.03
CA LYS A 437 -4.59 7.95 -11.66
C LYS A 437 -5.02 7.02 -12.80
N LYS A 438 -4.08 6.64 -13.68
CA LYS A 438 -4.32 5.68 -14.78
C LYS A 438 -4.86 4.35 -14.23
N TRP A 439 -4.23 3.81 -13.19
CA TRP A 439 -4.64 2.53 -12.60
C TRP A 439 -5.93 2.62 -11.78
N SER A 440 -6.18 3.75 -11.11
CA SER A 440 -7.45 4.03 -10.44
C SER A 440 -8.62 3.99 -11.43
N LYS A 441 -8.47 4.63 -12.60
CA LYS A 441 -9.47 4.57 -13.67
C LYS A 441 -9.68 3.14 -14.18
N LYS A 442 -8.59 2.44 -14.50
CA LYS A 442 -8.67 1.05 -14.97
C LYS A 442 -9.35 0.13 -13.96
N PHE A 443 -9.06 0.29 -12.67
CA PHE A 443 -9.68 -0.52 -11.62
C PHE A 443 -11.21 -0.32 -11.54
N ILE A 444 -11.70 0.90 -11.73
CA ILE A 444 -13.15 1.17 -11.80
C ILE A 444 -13.76 0.47 -13.02
N GLU A 445 -13.15 0.62 -14.21
CA GLU A 445 -13.60 -0.02 -15.45
C GLU A 445 -13.65 -1.56 -15.33
N GLU A 446 -12.66 -2.16 -14.66
CA GLU A 446 -12.62 -3.60 -14.40
C GLU A 446 -13.67 -4.02 -13.36
N LYS A 447 -13.89 -3.24 -12.30
CA LYS A 447 -14.92 -3.53 -11.29
C LYS A 447 -16.32 -3.55 -11.87
N GLU A 448 -16.63 -2.66 -12.81
CA GLU A 448 -17.92 -2.66 -13.51
C GLU A 448 -18.15 -3.98 -14.28
N GLN A 449 -17.08 -4.59 -14.80
CA GLN A 449 -17.15 -5.88 -15.50
C GLN A 449 -17.25 -7.07 -14.56
N TRP A 450 -16.79 -6.96 -13.30
CA TRP A 450 -16.88 -8.05 -12.32
C TRP A 450 -18.29 -8.19 -11.72
N LEU A 451 -19.11 -7.15 -11.85
CA LEU A 451 -20.48 -7.11 -11.35
C LEU A 451 -21.51 -7.65 -12.35
N VAL A 452 -21.07 -7.96 -13.57
CA VAL A 452 -21.80 -8.72 -14.60
C VAL A 452 -21.46 -10.19 -14.45
#